data_AF-A0A8T5AV76-F1
#
_entry.id   AF-A0A8T5AV76-F1
#
_cell.length_a   1.000
_cell.length_b   1.000
_cell.length_c   1.000
_cell.angle_alpha   90.00
_cell.angle_beta   90.00
_cell.angle_gamma   90.00
#
_symmetry.space_group_name_H-M   'P 1'
#
loop_
_entity.id
_entity.type
_entity.pdbx_description
1 polymer ?
#
loop_
_entity_poly.entity_id
_entity_poly.type
_entity_poly.pdbx_seq_one_letter_code
_entity_poly.pdbx_strand_id
1 'polypeptide(L)'
;MGLEEYVREKLWPILVETVHAMVMYPRHKVYTRDVILHEKPDVTPQELAAKLGIPLGEALVILHELKEEGKLLRFSYHPHGCQNKDYAEQYL
;
A
#
# COMPACT_ATOMS: atom_id res chain seq x y z
N MET A 1 1.02 -0.07 17.00
CA MET A 1 2.05 -0.42 16.00
C MET A 1 1.59 0.12 14.66
N GLY A 2 2.37 1.01 14.06
CA GLY A 2 2.07 1.56 12.73
C GLY A 2 2.49 0.61 11.62
N LEU A 3 1.94 0.75 10.40
CA LEU A 3 2.31 -0.10 9.26
C LEU A 3 3.83 -0.02 8.96
N GLU A 4 4.41 1.17 9.10
CA GLU A 4 5.83 1.46 8.87
C GLU A 4 6.75 0.81 9.91
N GLU A 5 6.22 0.37 11.04
CA GLU A 5 6.99 -0.38 12.05
C GLU A 5 7.21 -1.82 11.56
N TYR A 6 6.17 -2.46 11.03
CA TYR A 6 6.26 -3.82 10.47
C TYR A 6 7.20 -3.92 9.28
N VAL A 7 7.21 -2.93 8.38
CA VAL A 7 8.05 -2.94 7.17
C VAL A 7 9.55 -2.93 7.50
N ARG A 8 9.92 -2.41 8.68
CA ARG A 8 11.32 -2.37 9.16
C ARG A 8 11.75 -3.67 9.84
N GLU A 9 10.82 -4.58 10.11
CA GLU A 9 11.13 -5.84 10.76
C GLU A 9 11.80 -6.83 9.80
N LYS A 10 12.75 -7.62 10.31
CA LYS A 10 13.51 -8.61 9.52
C LYS A 10 12.61 -9.69 8.89
N LEU A 11 11.44 -9.94 9.48
CA LEU A 11 10.49 -10.94 9.00
C LEU A 11 9.57 -10.41 7.91
N TRP A 12 9.58 -9.10 7.62
CA TRP A 12 8.72 -8.50 6.60
C TRP A 12 8.86 -9.17 5.22
N PRO A 13 10.07 -9.42 4.68
CA PRO A 13 10.21 -10.08 3.37
C PRO A 13 9.62 -11.50 3.35
N ILE A 14 9.72 -12.23 4.47
CA ILE A 14 9.16 -13.58 4.61
C ILE A 14 7.64 -13.51 4.63
N LEU A 15 7.06 -12.51 5.31
CA LEU A 15 5.62 -12.28 5.29
C LEU A 15 5.12 -11.97 3.88
N VAL A 16 5.81 -11.07 3.15
CA VAL A 16 5.46 -10.72 1.77
C VAL A 16 5.49 -11.95 0.87
N GLU A 17 6.58 -12.72 0.92
CA GLU A 17 6.73 -13.97 0.16
C GLU A 17 5.60 -14.96 0.48
N THR A 18 5.29 -15.16 1.76
CA THR A 18 4.21 -16.04 2.22
C THR A 18 2.84 -15.58 1.69
N VAL A 19 2.55 -14.29 1.72
CA VAL A 19 1.28 -13.71 1.26
C VAL A 19 1.16 -13.80 -0.26
N HIS A 20 2.23 -13.54 -1.00
CA HIS A 20 2.24 -13.66 -2.46
C HIS A 20 2.01 -15.10 -2.94
N ALA A 21 2.39 -16.09 -2.13
CA ALA A 21 2.09 -17.50 -2.41
C ALA A 21 0.60 -17.86 -2.23
N MET A 22 -0.21 -17.01 -1.59
CA MET A 22 -1.64 -17.28 -1.37
C MET A 22 -2.44 -17.09 -2.66
N VAL A 23 -3.19 -18.12 -3.06
CA VAL A 23 -3.97 -18.15 -4.31
C VAL A 23 -4.95 -16.97 -4.44
N MET A 24 -5.55 -16.53 -3.33
CA MET A 24 -6.55 -15.47 -3.34
C MET A 24 -5.97 -14.06 -3.21
N TYR A 25 -4.67 -13.92 -2.91
CA TYR A 25 -4.03 -12.62 -2.69
C TYR A 25 -4.29 -11.60 -3.80
N PRO A 26 -4.11 -11.94 -5.10
CA PRO A 26 -4.34 -10.96 -6.18
C PRO A 26 -5.78 -10.42 -6.20
N ARG A 27 -6.77 -11.28 -5.90
CA ARG A 27 -8.18 -10.89 -5.88
C ARG A 27 -8.50 -10.01 -4.68
N HIS A 28 -7.99 -10.35 -3.51
CA HIS A 28 -8.17 -9.53 -2.31
C HIS A 28 -7.54 -8.15 -2.47
N LYS A 29 -6.34 -8.06 -3.09
CA LYS A 29 -5.68 -6.79 -3.38
C LYS A 29 -6.49 -5.91 -4.34
N VAL A 30 -6.97 -6.47 -5.46
CA VAL A 30 -7.79 -5.75 -6.44
C VAL A 30 -9.10 -5.26 -5.82
N TYR A 31 -9.80 -6.14 -5.09
CA TYR A 31 -11.04 -5.75 -4.41
C TYR A 31 -10.81 -4.67 -3.36
N THR A 32 -9.71 -4.75 -2.62
CA THR A 32 -9.32 -3.72 -1.65
C THR A 32 -9.12 -2.38 -2.33
N ARG A 33 -8.38 -2.34 -3.45
CA ARG A 33 -8.12 -1.13 -4.23
C ARG A 33 -9.40 -0.52 -4.81
N ASP A 34 -10.21 -1.35 -5.47
CA ASP A 34 -11.29 -0.86 -6.33
C ASP A 34 -12.59 -0.61 -5.54
N VAL A 35 -12.77 -1.27 -4.40
CA VAL A 35 -14.00 -1.17 -3.59
C VAL A 35 -13.70 -0.63 -2.20
N ILE A 36 -12.86 -1.30 -1.43
CA ILE A 36 -12.70 -0.97 0.00
C ILE A 36 -12.10 0.41 0.22
N LEU A 37 -11.01 0.74 -0.47
CA LEU A 37 -10.34 2.05 -0.33
C LEU A 37 -11.18 3.19 -0.91
N HIS A 38 -12.05 2.91 -1.87
CA HIS A 38 -13.00 3.89 -2.39
C HIS A 38 -14.10 4.21 -1.36
N GLU A 39 -14.59 3.20 -0.63
CA GLU A 39 -15.57 3.38 0.46
C GLU A 39 -14.95 3.98 1.73
N LYS A 40 -13.77 3.49 2.13
CA LYS A 40 -13.07 3.86 3.37
C LYS A 40 -11.56 4.00 3.10
N PRO A 41 -11.08 5.19 2.72
CA PRO A 41 -9.67 5.42 2.38
C PRO A 41 -8.69 5.22 3.54
N ASP A 42 -9.17 5.33 4.79
CA ASP A 42 -8.41 5.25 6.03
C ASP A 42 -8.56 3.89 6.75
N VAL A 43 -9.00 2.85 6.03
CA VAL A 43 -9.15 1.50 6.59
C VAL A 43 -7.84 1.00 7.20
N THR A 44 -7.92 0.46 8.41
CA THR A 44 -6.77 -0.14 9.09
C THR A 44 -6.56 -1.61 8.67
N PRO A 45 -5.36 -2.18 8.82
CA PRO A 45 -5.12 -3.61 8.54
C PRO A 45 -6.06 -4.55 9.31
N GLN A 46 -6.36 -4.22 10.57
CA GLN A 46 -7.25 -5.01 11.42
C GLN A 46 -8.70 -4.99 10.92
N GLU A 47 -9.18 -3.81 10.51
CA GLU A 47 -10.51 -3.66 9.92
C GLU A 47 -10.63 -4.39 8.58
N LEU A 48 -9.59 -4.31 7.74
CA LEU A 48 -9.57 -5.01 6.46
C LEU A 48 -9.56 -6.53 6.66
N ALA A 49 -8.74 -7.03 7.59
CA ALA A 49 -8.68 -8.45 7.95
C ALA A 49 -10.06 -8.96 8.40
N ALA A 50 -10.73 -8.22 9.29
CA ALA A 50 -12.06 -8.56 9.74
C ALA A 50 -13.12 -8.50 8.61
N LYS A 51 -13.06 -7.47 7.75
CA LYS A 51 -14.03 -7.27 6.66
C LYS A 51 -13.92 -8.35 5.58
N LEU A 52 -12.72 -8.79 5.24
CA LEU A 52 -12.49 -9.78 4.17
C LEU A 52 -12.36 -11.22 4.68
N GLY A 53 -12.26 -11.42 5.99
CA GLY A 53 -12.02 -12.75 6.58
C GLY A 53 -10.64 -13.30 6.23
N ILE A 54 -9.62 -12.43 6.16
CA ILE A 54 -8.24 -12.77 5.78
C ILE A 54 -7.28 -12.63 6.97
N PRO A 55 -6.10 -13.28 6.94
CA PRO A 55 -5.09 -13.09 7.97
C PRO A 55 -4.62 -11.63 8.04
N LEU A 56 -4.28 -11.15 9.25
CA LEU A 56 -3.73 -9.80 9.45
C LEU A 56 -2.49 -9.56 8.58
N GLY A 57 -1.64 -10.58 8.43
CA GLY A 57 -0.46 -10.53 7.57
C GLY A 57 -0.78 -10.21 6.11
N GLU A 58 -1.84 -10.81 5.56
CA GLU A 58 -2.30 -10.54 4.19
C GLU A 58 -2.80 -9.10 4.07
N ALA A 59 -3.60 -8.62 5.04
CA ALA A 59 -4.10 -7.25 5.07
C ALA A 59 -2.98 -6.21 5.15
N LEU A 60 -1.92 -6.47 5.94
CA LEU A 60 -0.74 -5.61 6.04
C LEU A 60 -0.04 -5.45 4.69
N VAL A 61 0.21 -6.55 3.98
CA VAL A 61 0.90 -6.55 2.69
C VAL A 61 0.06 -5.85 1.62
N ILE A 62 -1.26 -6.11 1.56
CA ILE A 62 -2.18 -5.44 0.62
C ILE A 62 -2.11 -3.92 0.77
N LEU A 63 -2.32 -3.41 1.99
CA LEU A 63 -2.38 -1.97 2.23
C LEU A 63 -1.01 -1.30 2.00
N HIS A 64 0.09 -1.98 2.35
CA HIS A 64 1.43 -1.51 2.07
C HIS A 64 1.66 -1.36 0.56
N GLU A 65 1.40 -2.40 -0.23
CA GLU A 65 1.65 -2.35 -1.66
C GLU A 65 0.76 -1.34 -2.40
N LEU A 66 -0.51 -1.24 -2.03
CA LEU A 66 -1.41 -0.24 -2.64
C LEU A 66 -0.97 1.20 -2.31
N LYS A 67 -0.43 1.43 -1.11
CA LYS A 67 0.16 2.72 -0.72
C LYS A 67 1.40 3.04 -1.55
N GLU A 68 2.29 2.07 -1.76
CA GLU A 68 3.49 2.25 -2.59
C GLU A 68 3.14 2.45 -4.07
N GLU A 69 2.19 1.69 -4.62
CA GLU A 69 1.68 1.88 -5.98
C GLU A 69 1.08 3.28 -6.17
N GLY A 70 0.29 3.76 -5.21
CA GLY A 70 -0.26 5.12 -5.24
C GLY A 70 0.81 6.21 -5.21
N LYS A 71 1.91 6.01 -4.48
CA LYS A 71 3.08 6.92 -4.51
C LYS A 71 3.74 6.90 -5.89
N LEU A 72 3.97 5.71 -6.45
CA LEU A 72 4.57 5.56 -7.78
C LEU A 72 3.74 6.25 -8.87
N LEU A 73 2.41 6.15 -8.80
CA LEU A 73 1.51 6.86 -9.72
C LEU A 73 1.58 8.38 -9.58
N ARG A 74 1.79 8.91 -8.36
CA ARG A 74 2.00 10.35 -8.15
C ARG A 74 3.34 10.84 -8.70
N PHE A 75 4.39 10.02 -8.68
CA PHE A 75 5.69 10.39 -9.26
C PHE A 75 5.71 10.28 -10.79
N SER A 76 4.94 9.36 -11.38
CA SER A 76 4.88 9.18 -12.84
C SER A 76 3.94 10.15 -13.54
N TYR A 77 2.92 10.68 -12.85
CA TYR A 77 2.03 11.70 -13.38
C TYR A 77 2.55 13.10 -13.04
N HIS A 78 3.52 13.58 -13.81
CA HIS A 78 3.84 15.02 -13.88
C HIS A 78 3.00 15.61 -15.02
N PRO A 79 1.90 16.36 -14.75
CA PRO A 79 1.13 16.98 -15.83
C PRO A 79 2.06 17.95 -16.55
N HIS A 80 2.39 17.65 -17.80
CA HIS A 80 3.12 18.57 -18.66
C HIS A 80 2.29 19.85 -18.81
N GLY A 81 2.76 20.91 -18.15
CA GLY A 81 2.20 22.25 -18.29
C GLY A 81 2.81 23.24 -17.29
N CYS A 82 3.84 23.97 -17.73
CA CYS A 82 4.46 25.16 -17.12
C CYS A 82 5.64 24.96 -16.13
N GLN A 83 6.82 24.82 -16.73
CA GLN A 83 8.10 25.52 -16.49
C GLN A 83 8.59 25.75 -15.04
N ASN A 84 9.71 25.06 -14.73
CA ASN A 84 10.81 25.42 -13.83
C ASN A 84 10.73 26.80 -13.16
N LYS A 85 10.85 26.82 -11.82
CA LYS A 85 11.93 27.50 -11.08
C LYS A 85 12.27 26.97 -9.68
N ASP A 86 11.53 26.00 -9.11
CA ASP A 86 11.78 25.54 -7.73
C ASP A 86 12.39 24.14 -7.60
N TYR A 87 13.34 23.79 -8.49
CA TYR A 87 14.33 22.74 -8.18
C TYR A 87 15.43 23.24 -7.21
N ALA A 88 15.28 24.46 -6.67
CA ALA A 88 16.20 25.08 -5.73
C ALA A 88 15.49 25.32 -4.40
N GLU A 89 15.60 24.35 -3.48
CA GLU A 89 15.43 24.43 -2.02
C GLU A 89 14.75 23.17 -1.47
N GLN A 90 15.47 22.06 -1.41
CA GLN A 90 15.47 21.21 -0.21
C GLN A 90 16.56 20.13 -0.30
N TYR A 91 17.80 20.62 -0.36
CA TYR A 91 18.97 19.97 0.24
C TYR A 91 19.46 20.86 1.38
N LEU A 92 18.56 21.17 2.33
CA LEU A 92 18.87 21.72 3.65
C LEU A 92 17.89 21.13 4.67
#